data_AF-A0A2K3LXP2-F1
#
_entry.id   AF-A0A2K3LXP2-F1
#
_cell.length_a   1.000
_cell.length_b   1.000
_cell.length_c   1.000
_cell.angle_alpha   90.00
_cell.angle_beta   90.00
_cell.angle_gamma   90.00
#
_symmetry.space_group_name_H-M   'P 1'
#
loop_
_entity.id
_entity.type
_entity.pdbx_description
1 polymer ?
#
loop_
_entity_poly.entity_id
_entity_poly.type
_entity_poly.pdbx_seq_one_letter_code
_entity_poly.pdbx_strand_id
1 'polypeptide(L)' 'MWLQKNQWDKKDGVNGIVAVAIDTDKGSQNALKWAIDHLITKGSTIVLIHVKVKPTSSSNSTP' A
#
# COMPACT_ATOMS: atom_id res chain seq x y z
N MET A 1 25.93 -20.33 -28.04
CA MET A 1 24.65 -20.70 -27.40
C MET A 1 24.37 -19.68 -26.31
N TRP A 2 23.43 -18.77 -26.56
CA TRP A 2 22.94 -17.81 -25.56
C TRP A 2 22.24 -18.62 -24.47
N LEU A 3 22.72 -18.56 -23.23
CA LEU A 3 22.01 -19.12 -22.07
C LEU A 3 20.87 -18.17 -21.70
N GLN A 4 19.63 -18.62 -21.93
CA GLN A 4 18.45 -17.92 -21.43
C GLN A 4 18.57 -17.87 -19.91
N LYS A 5 18.85 -16.68 -19.40
CA LYS A 5 18.76 -16.40 -17.97
C LYS A 5 17.28 -16.42 -17.64
N ASN A 6 16.80 -17.62 -17.29
CA ASN A 6 15.51 -17.80 -16.64
C ASN A 6 15.58 -17.08 -15.29
N GLN A 7 15.43 -15.76 -15.29
CA GLN A 7 14.85 -15.07 -14.16
C GLN A 7 13.40 -15.52 -14.14
N TRP A 8 13.19 -16.67 -13.51
CA TRP A 8 11.97 -16.91 -12.79
C TRP A 8 11.89 -15.76 -11.79
N ASP A 9 11.19 -14.70 -12.18
CA ASP A 9 10.71 -13.66 -11.29
C ASP A 9 9.96 -14.40 -10.18
N LYS A 10 10.68 -14.70 -9.11
CA LYS A 10 10.13 -15.27 -7.91
C LYS A 10 9.07 -14.28 -7.46
N LYS A 11 7.81 -14.60 -7.76
CA LYS A 11 6.61 -14.12 -7.08
C LYS A 11 6.62 -14.59 -5.61
N ASP A 12 7.77 -14.53 -4.96
CA ASP A 12 7.85 -14.62 -3.53
C ASP A 12 7.49 -13.20 -3.11
N GLY A 13 6.23 -13.00 -2.70
CA GLY A 13 5.78 -11.70 -2.19
C GLY A 13 6.73 -11.16 -1.12
N VAL A 14 6.52 -9.92 -0.72
CA VAL A 14 7.45 -9.22 0.16
C VAL A 14 7.47 -9.90 1.53
N ASN A 15 8.53 -10.67 1.83
CA ASN A 15 8.79 -11.18 3.17
C ASN A 15 9.19 -10.00 4.06
N GLY A 16 8.21 -9.29 4.62
CA GLY A 16 8.47 -8.07 5.37
C GLY A 16 7.22 -7.28 5.76
N ILE A 17 7.40 -5.96 5.87
CA ILE A 17 6.35 -5.01 6.24
C ILE A 17 5.76 -4.39 4.97
N VAL A 18 4.44 -4.43 4.83
CA VAL A 18 3.71 -3.81 3.72
C VAL A 18 2.82 -2.70 4.30
N ALA A 19 3.08 -1.45 3.90
CA ALA A 19 2.27 -0.31 4.30
C ALA A 19 1.19 -0.02 3.24
N VAL A 20 -0.07 0.11 3.66
CA VAL A 20 -1.21 0.44 2.80
C VAL A 20 -1.90 1.68 3.34
N ALA A 21 -1.96 2.73 2.54
CA ALA A 21 -2.73 3.92 2.86
C ALA A 21 -4.24 3.61 2.70
N ILE A 22 -5.03 4.01 3.69
CA ILE A 22 -6.48 3.78 3.71
C ILE A 22 -7.25 5.08 3.98
N ASP A 23 -8.43 5.18 3.39
CA ASP A 23 -9.40 6.24 3.63
C ASP A 23 -10.82 5.64 3.70
N THR A 24 -11.85 6.47 3.70
CA THR A 24 -13.27 6.09 3.78
C THR A 24 -13.87 5.64 2.44
N ASP A 25 -13.06 5.59 1.39
CA ASP A 25 -13.48 5.32 0.03
C ASP A 25 -13.43 3.83 -0.34
N LYS A 26 -14.03 3.47 -1.47
CA LYS A 26 -13.98 2.10 -2.00
C LYS A 26 -12.61 1.76 -2.60
N GLY A 27 -11.84 2.76 -3.02
CA GLY A 27 -10.51 2.58 -3.60
C GLY A 27 -9.55 1.98 -2.59
N SER A 28 -9.52 2.49 -1.36
CA SER A 28 -8.67 1.97 -0.28
C SER A 28 -8.99 0.51 0.10
N GLN A 29 -10.25 0.10 0.08
CA GLN A 29 -10.65 -1.30 0.32
C GLN A 29 -10.10 -2.23 -0.78
N ASN A 30 -10.20 -1.80 -2.04
CA ASN A 30 -9.65 -2.55 -3.17
C ASN A 30 -8.12 -2.63 -3.13
N ALA A 31 -7.45 -1.56 -2.69
CA ALA A 31 -6.00 -1.53 -2.53
C ALA A 31 -5.52 -2.51 -1.45
N LEU A 32 -6.22 -2.59 -0.31
CA LEU A 32 -5.92 -3.58 0.73
C LEU A 32 -6.10 -5.00 0.22
N LYS A 33 -7.22 -5.29 -0.46
CA LYS A 33 -7.45 -6.61 -1.06
C LYS A 33 -6.34 -6.98 -2.04
N TRP A 34 -5.97 -6.05 -2.91
CA TRP A 34 -4.90 -6.27 -3.88
C TRP A 34 -3.55 -6.57 -3.19
N ALA A 35 -3.21 -5.82 -2.13
CA ALA A 35 -1.98 -6.04 -1.37
C ALA A 35 -1.96 -7.41 -0.68
N ILE A 36 -3.09 -7.86 -0.12
CA ILE A 36 -3.22 -9.21 0.47
C ILE A 36 -3.01 -10.28 -0.61
N ASP A 37 -3.67 -10.13 -1.76
CA ASP A 37 -3.66 -11.13 -2.83
C ASP A 37 -2.29 -11.25 -3.54
N HIS A 38 -1.50 -10.18 -3.56
CA HIS A 38 -0.30 -10.10 -4.42
C HIS A 38 1.01 -9.83 -3.68
N LEU A 39 0.99 -9.20 -2.51
CA LEU A 39 2.20 -8.77 -1.80
C LEU A 39 2.48 -9.56 -0.53
N ILE A 40 1.44 -10.06 0.16
CA ILE A 40 1.62 -10.78 1.42
C ILE A 40 2.07 -12.21 1.18
N THR A 41 3.14 -12.60 1.86
CA THR A 41 3.50 -14.00 2.13
C THR A 41 3.27 -14.34 3.59
N LYS A 42 3.24 -15.65 3.93
CA LYS A 42 3.13 -16.09 5.33
C LYS A 42 4.22 -15.46 6.20
N GLY A 43 3.82 -14.83 7.29
CA GLY A 43 4.73 -14.14 8.22
C GLY A 43 4.95 -12.65 7.91
N SER A 44 4.34 -12.11 6.85
CA SER A 44 4.38 -10.68 6.56
C SER A 44 3.45 -9.88 7.48
N THR A 45 3.82 -8.63 7.75
CA THR A 45 3.02 -7.70 8.56
C THR A 45 2.46 -6.60 7.68
N ILE A 46 1.13 -6.39 7.70
CA ILE A 46 0.49 -5.24 7.05
C ILE A 46 0.33 -4.09 8.06
N VAL A 47 0.70 -2.89 7.62
CA VAL A 47 0.50 -1.63 8.35
C VAL A 47 -0.51 -0.78 7.59
N LEU A 48 -1.65 -0.48 8.21
CA LEU A 48 -2.67 0.39 7.62
C LEU A 48 -2.46 1.82 8.11
N ILE A 49 -2.40 2.76 7.18
CA ILE A 49 -2.15 4.18 7.47
C ILE A 49 -3.36 5.00 7.05
N HIS A 50 -4.08 5.57 8.01
CA HIS A 50 -5.15 6.53 7.75
C HIS A 50 -4.70 7.94 8.11
N VAL A 51 -4.79 8.89 7.16
CA VAL A 51 -4.43 10.30 7.40
C VAL A 51 -5.70 11.09 7.68
N LYS A 52 -5.85 11.59 8.92
CA LYS A 52 -6.93 12.50 9.27
C LYS A 52 -6.55 13.95 8.94
N VAL A 53 -7.06 14.47 7.83
CA VAL A 53 -6.86 15.88 7.46
C VAL A 53 -7.69 16.76 8.39
N LYS A 54 -7.02 17.61 9.17
CA LYS A 54 -7.71 18.66 9.94
C LYS A 54 -8.10 19.78 8.96
N PRO A 55 -9.35 20.27 8.96
CA PRO A 55 -9.70 21.43 8.16
C PRO A 55 -8.80 22.61 8.56
N THR A 56 -8.12 23.20 7.58
CA THR A 56 -7.33 24.41 7.80
C THR A 56 -8.30 25.53 8.18
N SER A 57 -8.18 26.07 9.39
CA SER A 57 -8.89 27.29 9.76
C SER A 57 -8.33 28.42 8.90
N SER A 58 -9.01 28.72 7.79
CA SER A 58 -8.81 29.95 7.04
C SER A 58 -9.20 31.10 7.96
N SER A 59 -8.23 31.65 8.68
CA SER A 59 -8.36 32.96 9.30
C SER A 59 -8.49 33.97 8.16
N ASN A 60 -9.72 34.18 7.70
CA ASN A 60 -10.06 35.37 6.92
C ASN A 60 -9.90 36.55 7.87
N SER A 61 -8.68 37.07 7.98
CA SER A 61 -8.43 38.41 8.47
C SER A 61 -9.03 39.37 7.44
N THR A 62 -10.25 39.81 7.68
CA THR A 62 -10.83 40.97 7.01
C THR A 62 -10.00 42.22 7.38
N PRO A 63 -9.70 43.10 6.40
CA PRO A 63 -9.04 44.39 6.67
C PRO A 63 -9.90 45.30 7.54
#